data_AF-A0A5K1FDG0-F1
#
_entry.id   AF-A0A5K1FDG0-F1
#
_cell.length_a   1.000
_cell.length_b   1.000
_cell.length_c   1.000
_cell.angle_alpha   90.00
_cell.angle_beta   90.00
_cell.angle_gamma   90.00
#
_symmetry.space_group_name_H-M   'P 1'
#
loop_
_entity.id
_entity.type
_entity.pdbx_description
1 polymer ?
#
loop_
_entity_poly.entity_id
_entity_poly.type
_entity_poly.pdbx_seq_one_letter_code
_entity_poly.pdbx_strand_id
1 'polypeptide(L)' 'MSDNNFDGPFPPSFSNATSLQTISAGHNKFSGPIPLELGSLTQLRHLYLHDN' A
#
# COMPACT_ATOMS: atom_id res chain seq x y z
N MET A 1 1.42 9.43 -8.42
CA MET A 1 0.49 10.43 -7.85
C MET A 1 0.27 10.01 -6.42
N SER A 2 0.92 10.66 -5.48
CA SER A 2 0.98 10.17 -4.09
C SER A 2 0.45 11.18 -3.08
N ASP A 3 0.29 12.46 -3.42
CA ASP A 3 -0.27 13.47 -2.51
C ASP A 3 -1.79 13.33 -2.34
N ASN A 4 -2.23 12.49 -1.40
CA ASN A 4 -3.62 12.52 -0.94
C ASN A 4 -3.67 12.58 0.59
N ASN A 5 -4.85 12.88 1.13
CA ASN A 5 -5.09 12.90 2.56
C ASN A 5 -5.63 11.55 3.07
N PHE A 6 -5.23 10.43 2.46
CA PHE A 6 -5.66 9.12 2.95
C PHE A 6 -5.05 8.84 4.31
N ASP A 7 -5.88 8.45 5.28
CA ASP A 7 -5.48 8.18 6.65
C ASP A 7 -5.91 6.79 7.12
N GLY A 8 -5.48 6.43 8.33
CA GLY A 8 -5.72 5.11 8.91
C GLY A 8 -4.78 4.02 8.37
N PRO A 9 -5.03 2.75 8.69
CA PRO A 9 -4.17 1.65 8.27
C PRO A 9 -4.32 1.30 6.80
N PHE A 10 -3.28 0.68 6.25
CA PHE A 10 -3.36 0.06 4.93
C PHE A 10 -4.50 -0.97 4.92
N PRO A 11 -5.45 -0.89 3.98
CA PRO A 11 -6.56 -1.82 3.95
C PRO A 11 -6.09 -3.19 3.45
N PRO A 12 -6.43 -4.30 4.14
CA PRO A 12 -6.07 -5.65 3.72
C PRO A 12 -6.61 -6.02 2.33
N SER A 13 -7.66 -5.34 1.86
CA SER A 13 -8.28 -5.57 0.55
C SER A 13 -7.35 -5.30 -0.64
N PHE A 14 -6.24 -4.58 -0.47
CA PHE A 14 -5.22 -4.44 -1.52
C PHE A 14 -4.64 -5.79 -1.96
N SER A 15 -4.65 -6.79 -1.06
CA SER A 15 -4.22 -8.17 -1.33
C SER A 15 -5.05 -8.88 -2.40
N ASN A 16 -6.28 -8.42 -2.69
CA ASN A 16 -7.13 -9.00 -3.73
C ASN A 16 -6.64 -8.67 -5.15
N ALA A 17 -5.83 -7.63 -5.30
CA ALA A 17 -5.32 -7.20 -6.59
C ALA A 17 -3.99 -7.91 -6.90
N THR A 18 -4.04 -9.24 -7.02
CA THR A 18 -2.87 -10.13 -7.15
C THR A 18 -1.97 -9.85 -8.35
N SER A 19 -2.48 -9.17 -9.38
CA SER A 19 -1.73 -8.73 -10.56
C SER A 19 -1.02 -7.38 -10.38
N LEU A 20 -1.16 -6.71 -9.22
CA LEU A 20 -0.47 -5.44 -8.96
C LEU A 20 1.04 -5.62 -8.94
N GLN A 21 1.73 -4.76 -9.68
CA GLN A 21 3.19 -4.69 -9.71
C GLN A 21 3.75 -3.49 -8.94
N THR A 22 2.94 -2.45 -8.79
CA THR A 22 3.37 -1.21 -8.14
C THR A 22 2.26 -0.68 -7.25
N ILE A 23 2.59 -0.41 -5.99
CA ILE A 23 1.77 0.38 -5.07
C ILE A 23 2.54 1.67 -4.79
N SER A 24 1.91 2.81 -5.09
CA SER A 24 2.46 4.14 -4.82
C SER A 24 1.50 4.88 -3.91
N ALA A 25 1.90 5.01 -2.66
CA ALA A 25 1.09 5.57 -1.59
C ALA A 25 1.93 6.43 -0.65
N GLY A 26 3.10 6.91 -1.08
CA GLY A 26 3.88 7.89 -0.32
C GLY A 26 3.14 9.22 -0.19
N HIS A 27 3.57 10.14 0.67
CA HIS A 27 2.91 11.43 0.89
C HIS A 27 1.40 11.33 1.25
N ASN A 28 1.01 10.35 2.07
CA ASN A 28 -0.32 10.29 2.68
C ASN A 28 -0.20 10.36 4.21
N LYS A 29 -1.19 9.80 4.94
CA LYS A 29 -1.24 9.75 6.41
C LYS A 29 -1.53 8.34 6.89
N PHE A 30 -1.06 7.34 6.12
CA PHE A 30 -1.28 5.94 6.48
C PHE A 30 -0.51 5.60 7.76
N SER A 31 -1.19 4.99 8.73
CA SER A 31 -0.63 4.72 10.05
C SER A 31 -0.96 3.31 10.52
N GLY A 32 -0.10 2.74 11.38
CA GLY A 32 -0.24 1.34 11.80
C GLY A 32 0.57 0.36 10.92
N PRO A 33 0.45 -0.96 11.18
CA PRO A 33 1.28 -1.95 10.51
C PRO A 33 0.85 -2.17 9.06
N ILE A 34 1.81 -2.57 8.22
CA ILE A 34 1.55 -3.09 6.89
C ILE A 34 0.83 -4.44 7.03
N PRO A 35 -0.36 -4.63 6.43
CA PRO A 35 -1.11 -5.88 6.50
C PRO A 35 -0.28 -7.05 5.96
N LEU A 36 -0.28 -8.19 6.65
CA LEU A 36 0.43 -9.39 6.21
C LEU A 36 -0.11 -9.89 4.87
N GLU A 37 -1.38 -9.58 4.58
CA GLU A 37 -2.10 -9.95 3.37
C GLU A 37 -1.44 -9.35 2.13
N LEU A 38 -0.70 -8.23 2.23
CA LEU A 38 0.10 -7.71 1.12
C LEU A 38 1.18 -8.71 0.66
N GLY A 39 1.57 -9.66 1.51
CA GLY A 39 2.44 -10.78 1.13
C GLY A 39 1.83 -11.72 0.07
N SER A 40 0.51 -11.67 -0.16
CA SER A 40 -0.13 -12.42 -1.25
C SER A 40 0.10 -11.81 -2.64
N LEU A 41 0.56 -10.55 -2.70
CA LEU A 41 0.82 -9.83 -3.94
C LEU A 41 2.14 -10.30 -4.57
N THR A 42 2.16 -11.53 -5.05
CA THR A 42 3.35 -12.18 -5.63
C THR A 42 3.91 -11.46 -6.86
N GLN A 43 3.11 -10.61 -7.52
CA GLN A 43 3.55 -9.82 -8.66
C GLN A 43 4.06 -8.43 -8.27
N LEU A 44 3.97 -8.04 -7.00
CA LEU A 44 4.38 -6.72 -6.52
C LEU A 44 5.90 -6.59 -6.57
N ARG A 45 6.37 -5.54 -7.25
CA ARG A 45 7.80 -5.22 -7.45
C ARG A 45 8.19 -3.92 -6.77
N HIS A 46 7.25 -2.98 -6.68
CA HIS A 46 7.49 -1.64 -6.15
C HIS A 46 6.43 -1.28 -5.11
N LEU A 47 6.88 -0.91 -3.92
CA LEU A 47 6.05 -0.43 -2.83
C LEU A 47 6.63 0.89 -2.31
N TYR A 48 5.98 2.00 -2.64
CA TYR A 48 6.39 3.34 -2.22
C TYR A 48 5.50 3.84 -1.10
N LEU A 49 6.06 3.98 0.10
CA LEU A 49 5.37 4.36 1.34
C LEU A 49 6.04 5.54 2.08
N HIS A 50 6.98 6.23 1.43
CA HIS A 50 7.68 7.36 2.06
C HIS A 50 6.71 8.48 2.46
N ASP A 51 7.05 9.21 3.53
CA ASP A 51 6.27 10.38 3.99
C ASP A 51 4.78 10.06 4.28
N ASN A 52 4.52 9.02 5.09
CA ASN A 52 3.20 8.62 5.61
C ASN A 52 3.13 8.66 7.13
#